data_AF-A0A7S1JRS2-F1
#
_entry.id   AF-A0A7S1JRS2-F1
#
_cell.length_a   1.000
_cell.length_b   1.000
_cell.length_c   1.000
_cell.angle_alpha   90.00
_cell.angle_beta   90.00
_cell.angle_gamma   90.00
#
_symmetry.space_group_name_H-M   'P 1'
#
loop_
_entity.id
_entity.type
_entity.pdbx_description
1 polymer ?
#
loop_
_entity_poly.entity_id
_entity_poly.type
_entity_poly.pdbx_seq_one_letter_code
_entity_poly.pdbx_strand_id
1 'polypeptide(L)'
;ENLRGVFKSNDTRVIRTHVCSHDCAKEIASFHQRREDAKMCASCGRKTDKLRFGMCVDGDRIAFDYFYLCSDNCFHAHQQPANEAFRLMTSPPAPGQLKCDVCSQDATQPKRCGGCRQRLYCSKDCQAVDWRDMGHKDLCKRLADTEHNTSTNTAEGTQTESTVLNCEICGRTATYS
;
A
#
# COMPACT_ATOMS: atom_id res chain seq x y z
N GLU A 1 13.13 -3.07 18.70
CA GLU A 1 13.17 -1.95 17.73
C GLU A 1 12.07 -2.12 16.70
N ASN A 2 11.29 -1.06 16.49
CA ASN A 2 10.02 -1.04 15.77
C ASN A 2 10.20 -1.22 14.25
N LEU A 3 9.65 -2.29 13.68
CA LEU A 3 9.61 -2.48 12.23
C LEU A 3 8.28 -1.97 11.67
N ARG A 4 8.41 -0.85 10.94
CA ARG A 4 7.38 -0.13 10.19
C ARG A 4 7.03 -0.90 8.92
N GLY A 5 5.74 -1.07 8.63
CA GLY A 5 5.31 -1.51 7.29
C GLY A 5 5.62 -0.41 6.28
N VAL A 6 6.59 -0.65 5.40
CA VAL A 6 7.06 0.29 4.37
C VAL A 6 6.57 -0.20 3.02
N PHE A 7 5.55 0.45 2.46
CA PHE A 7 5.27 0.36 1.03
C PHE A 7 6.21 1.32 0.31
N LYS A 8 7.15 0.78 -0.48
CA LYS A 8 8.02 1.57 -1.35
C LYS A 8 7.32 1.77 -2.69
N SER A 9 6.74 2.95 -2.91
CA SER A 9 6.55 3.46 -4.27
C SER A 9 7.79 4.31 -4.64
N ASN A 10 8.11 4.36 -5.93
CA ASN A 10 9.32 5.00 -6.47
C ASN A 10 9.36 6.53 -6.37
N ASP A 11 8.54 7.13 -5.51
CA ASP A 11 8.54 8.56 -5.23
C ASP A 11 8.47 8.80 -3.72
N THR A 12 9.31 9.70 -3.24
CA THR A 12 9.88 9.82 -1.89
C THR A 12 8.91 10.18 -0.74
N ARG A 13 7.75 9.52 -0.63
CA ARG A 13 6.89 9.59 0.57
C ARG A 13 6.54 8.19 1.04
N VAL A 14 7.34 7.67 1.97
CA VAL A 14 7.06 6.41 2.67
C VAL A 14 5.87 6.63 3.60
N ILE A 15 4.71 6.15 3.19
CA ILE A 15 3.48 6.22 3.99
C ILE A 15 3.44 5.00 4.89
N ARG A 16 3.27 5.24 6.19
CA ARG A 16 3.12 4.17 7.17
C ARG A 16 1.65 3.80 7.27
N THR A 17 1.35 2.51 7.17
CA THR A 17 -0.01 1.99 7.41
C THR A 17 -0.14 1.49 8.84
N HIS A 18 -1.24 1.85 9.50
CA HIS A 18 -1.64 1.32 10.81
C HIS A 18 -2.89 0.47 10.65
N VAL A 19 -2.98 -0.65 11.36
CA VAL A 19 -4.17 -1.51 11.36
C VAL A 19 -4.57 -1.82 12.79
N CYS A 20 -5.83 -1.52 13.13
CA CYS A 20 -6.43 -1.83 14.42
C CYS A 20 -7.36 -3.05 14.27
N SER A 21 -7.29 -3.99 15.21
CA SER A 21 -8.20 -5.15 15.23
C SER A 21 -9.57 -4.76 15.79
N HIS A 22 -10.62 -5.52 15.43
CA HIS A 22 -11.98 -5.30 15.95
C HIS A 22 -12.03 -5.29 17.47
N ASP A 23 -11.34 -6.25 18.08
CA ASP A 23 -11.32 -6.37 19.54
C ASP A 23 -10.51 -5.23 20.17
N CYS A 24 -9.46 -4.76 19.51
CA CYS A 24 -8.75 -3.56 19.95
C CYS A 24 -9.63 -2.32 19.90
N ALA A 25 -10.39 -2.13 18.83
CA ALA A 25 -11.33 -1.02 18.71
C ALA A 25 -12.47 -1.08 19.73
N LYS A 26 -13.01 -2.27 20.02
CA LYS A 26 -14.01 -2.46 21.08
C LYS A 26 -13.46 -2.11 22.44
N GLU A 27 -12.21 -2.47 22.72
CA GLU A 27 -11.54 -2.15 23.98
C GLU A 27 -11.17 -0.67 24.10
N ILE A 28 -10.76 -0.02 23.02
CA ILE A 28 -10.57 1.44 22.98
C ILE A 28 -11.91 2.15 23.17
N ALA A 29 -12.97 1.67 22.54
CA ALA A 29 -14.34 2.17 22.72
C ALA A 29 -14.86 1.98 24.17
N SER A 30 -14.43 0.92 24.88
CA SER A 30 -14.67 0.81 26.32
C SER A 30 -13.73 1.66 27.16
N PHE A 31 -12.52 1.99 26.71
CA PHE A 31 -11.64 2.99 27.36
C PHE A 31 -12.19 4.42 27.25
N HIS A 32 -12.87 4.74 26.13
CA HIS A 32 -13.66 5.96 25.97
C HIS A 32 -14.85 6.05 26.94
N GLN A 33 -15.18 5.03 27.73
CA GLN A 33 -16.19 5.14 28.79
C GLN A 33 -15.78 6.11 29.92
N ARG A 34 -14.51 6.51 30.01
CA ARG A 34 -14.05 7.51 31.00
C ARG A 34 -13.96 8.95 30.48
N ARG A 35 -14.40 9.20 29.24
CA ARG A 35 -14.70 10.55 28.75
C ARG A 35 -16.14 10.56 28.29
N GLU A 36 -16.90 11.56 28.71
CA GLU A 36 -18.32 11.75 28.35
C GLU A 36 -18.52 12.13 26.87
N ASP A 37 -17.60 11.72 26.00
CA ASP A 37 -17.71 11.85 24.55
C ASP A 37 -18.56 10.65 24.10
N ALA A 38 -19.89 10.86 24.04
CA ALA A 38 -20.84 9.86 23.59
C ALA A 38 -20.34 9.14 22.31
N LYS A 39 -20.77 7.88 22.08
CA LYS A 39 -20.53 7.21 20.80
C LYS A 39 -21.14 8.07 19.68
N MET A 40 -20.31 8.85 19.01
CA MET A 40 -20.69 9.85 18.03
C MET A 40 -20.15 9.46 16.66
N CYS A 41 -20.93 9.76 15.63
CA CYS A 41 -20.57 9.50 14.26
C CYS A 41 -19.36 10.36 13.88
N ALA A 42 -18.24 9.73 13.52
CA ALA A 42 -17.01 10.42 13.13
C ALA A 42 -17.18 11.31 11.87
N SER A 43 -18.26 11.10 11.10
CA SER A 43 -18.56 11.88 9.89
C SER A 43 -19.49 13.07 10.13
N CYS A 44 -20.52 12.93 10.97
CA CYS A 44 -21.56 13.97 11.12
C CYS A 44 -21.86 14.39 12.57
N GLY A 45 -21.17 13.81 13.55
CA GLY A 45 -21.33 14.14 14.96
C GLY A 45 -22.65 13.68 15.60
N ARG A 46 -23.52 12.93 14.89
CA ARG A 46 -24.75 12.37 15.50
C ARG A 46 -24.44 11.17 16.39
N LYS A 47 -25.22 10.97 17.46
CA LYS A 47 -25.12 9.77 18.32
C LYS A 47 -25.31 8.49 17.50
N THR A 48 -24.40 7.54 17.65
CA THR A 48 -24.48 6.22 17.02
C THR A 48 -23.61 5.20 17.73
N ASP A 49 -24.08 3.97 17.82
CA ASP A 49 -23.35 2.81 18.33
C ASP A 49 -22.85 1.90 17.20
N LYS A 50 -23.12 2.26 15.93
CA LYS A 50 -22.73 1.48 14.76
C LYS A 50 -21.24 1.63 14.51
N LEU A 51 -20.49 0.59 14.84
CA LEU A 51 -19.06 0.49 14.56
C LEU A 51 -18.84 -0.09 13.17
N ARG A 52 -17.98 0.53 12.36
CA ARG A 52 -17.65 0.08 11.00
C ARG A 52 -16.14 0.14 10.78
N PHE A 53 -15.58 -0.89 10.13
CA PHE A 53 -14.18 -0.93 9.74
C PHE A 53 -13.95 -0.10 8.49
N GLY A 54 -12.98 0.82 8.51
CA GLY A 54 -12.72 1.71 7.40
C GLY A 54 -11.33 2.35 7.44
N MET A 55 -11.11 3.26 6.50
CA MET A 55 -9.84 3.95 6.34
C MET A 55 -9.97 5.42 6.73
N CYS A 56 -8.95 5.97 7.38
CA CYS A 56 -8.79 7.41 7.59
C CYS A 56 -7.36 7.85 7.27
N VAL A 57 -7.19 9.16 7.07
CA VAL A 57 -5.88 9.80 6.93
C VAL A 57 -5.51 10.42 8.26
N ASP A 58 -4.31 10.12 8.76
CA ASP A 58 -3.72 10.74 9.95
C ASP A 58 -2.33 11.28 9.59
N GLY A 59 -2.26 12.58 9.33
CA GLY A 59 -1.04 13.22 8.83
C GLY A 59 -0.55 12.62 7.51
N ASP A 60 0.62 11.98 7.54
CA ASP A 60 1.24 11.28 6.41
C ASP A 60 0.91 9.77 6.39
N ARG A 61 -0.06 9.32 7.18
CA ARG A 61 -0.42 7.90 7.35
C ARG A 61 -1.83 7.61 6.87
N ILE A 62 -2.02 6.38 6.38
CA ILE A 62 -3.34 5.80 6.17
C ILE A 62 -3.56 4.76 7.28
N ALA A 63 -4.59 4.97 8.09
CA ALA A 63 -4.97 4.04 9.15
C ALA A 63 -6.21 3.24 8.74
N PHE A 64 -6.19 1.95 9.01
CA PHE A 64 -7.33 1.05 8.92
C PHE A 64 -7.82 0.77 10.34
N ASP A 65 -8.97 1.32 10.69
CA ASP A 65 -9.49 1.28 12.05
C ASP A 65 -11.02 1.18 12.04
N TYR A 66 -11.61 1.03 13.22
CA TYR A 66 -13.04 0.99 13.42
C TYR A 66 -13.54 2.35 13.90
N PHE A 67 -14.55 2.86 13.20
CA PHE A 67 -15.15 4.16 13.45
C PHE A 67 -16.64 4.03 13.71
N TYR A 68 -17.16 4.86 14.60
CA TYR A 68 -18.60 5.00 14.77
C TYR A 68 -19.19 5.77 13.58
N LEU A 69 -20.06 5.14 12.80
CA LEU A 69 -20.57 5.66 11.52
C LEU A 69 -22.06 5.28 11.34
N CYS A 70 -22.93 6.29 11.43
CA CYS A 70 -24.37 6.09 11.61
C CYS A 70 -25.12 5.56 10.37
N SER A 71 -24.53 5.69 9.18
CA SER A 71 -25.13 5.31 7.89
C SER A 71 -24.05 5.04 6.85
N ASP A 72 -24.43 4.41 5.73
CA ASP A 72 -23.51 4.16 4.61
C ASP A 72 -23.03 5.46 3.96
N ASN A 73 -23.89 6.48 3.87
CA ASN A 73 -23.47 7.82 3.39
C ASN A 73 -22.37 8.42 4.28
N CYS A 74 -22.52 8.32 5.61
CA CYS A 74 -21.48 8.79 6.53
C CYS A 74 -20.20 7.96 6.44
N PHE A 75 -20.32 6.65 6.18
CA PHE A 75 -19.17 5.79 5.94
C PHE A 75 -18.41 6.18 4.68
N HIS A 76 -19.10 6.36 3.56
CA HIS A 76 -18.47 6.81 2.32
C HIS A 76 -17.82 8.18 2.49
N ALA A 77 -18.51 9.14 3.09
CA ALA A 77 -17.98 10.48 3.34
C ALA A 77 -16.72 10.45 4.22
N HIS A 78 -16.70 9.60 5.25
CA HIS A 78 -15.53 9.44 6.11
C HIS A 78 -14.33 8.82 5.38
N GLN A 79 -14.57 7.83 4.51
CA GLN A 79 -13.50 7.16 3.77
C GLN A 79 -12.96 7.94 2.57
N GLN A 80 -13.72 8.89 2.00
CA GLN A 80 -13.33 9.59 0.77
C GLN A 80 -11.88 10.15 0.81
N PRO A 81 -11.43 10.85 1.87
CA PRO A 81 -10.08 11.40 1.89
C PRO A 81 -8.99 10.31 1.84
N ALA A 82 -9.20 9.19 2.53
CA ALA A 82 -8.25 8.08 2.54
C ALA A 82 -8.26 7.31 1.21
N ASN A 83 -9.43 7.16 0.60
CA ASN A 83 -9.57 6.52 -0.71
C ASN A 83 -8.90 7.35 -1.81
N GLU A 84 -9.07 8.68 -1.78
CA GLU A 84 -8.40 9.57 -2.74
C GLU A 84 -6.89 9.59 -2.53
N ALA A 85 -6.44 9.66 -1.28
CA ALA A 85 -5.03 9.54 -0.93
C ALA A 85 -4.45 8.22 -1.50
N PHE A 86 -5.11 7.09 -1.22
CA PHE A 86 -4.70 5.79 -1.73
C PHE A 86 -4.71 5.71 -3.27
N ARG A 87 -5.70 6.33 -3.92
CA ARG A 87 -5.80 6.41 -5.38
C ARG A 87 -4.63 7.18 -5.97
N LEU A 88 -4.30 8.35 -5.42
CA LEU A 88 -3.16 9.15 -5.91
C LEU A 88 -1.82 8.43 -5.71
N MET A 89 -1.74 7.51 -4.74
CA MET A 89 -0.53 6.71 -4.48
C MET A 89 -0.41 5.49 -5.38
N THR A 90 -1.54 4.85 -5.69
CA THR A 90 -1.61 3.61 -6.48
C THR A 90 -1.95 3.86 -7.95
N SER A 91 -2.26 5.10 -8.33
CA SER A 91 -2.48 5.46 -9.71
C SER A 91 -1.24 5.10 -10.52
N PRO A 92 -1.40 4.40 -11.65
CA PRO A 92 -0.30 4.20 -12.58
C PRO A 92 0.32 5.55 -12.92
N PRO A 93 1.66 5.63 -13.07
CA PRO A 93 2.29 6.84 -13.57
C PRO A 93 1.59 7.27 -14.87
N ALA A 94 1.30 8.56 -14.99
CA ALA A 94 0.63 9.07 -16.17
C ALA A 94 1.43 8.70 -17.43
N PRO A 95 0.79 8.43 -18.59
CA PRO A 95 1.51 8.24 -19.86
C PRO A 95 2.42 9.45 -20.11
N GLY A 96 3.74 9.23 -20.10
CA GLY A 96 4.75 10.30 -20.14
C GLY A 96 5.51 10.55 -18.83
N GLN A 97 5.24 9.79 -17.76
CA GLN A 97 6.02 9.84 -16.51
C GLN A 97 7.01 8.67 -16.38
N LEU A 98 6.94 7.69 -17.29
CA LEU A 98 7.85 6.55 -17.35
C LEU A 98 9.11 6.96 -18.11
N LYS A 99 10.27 6.79 -17.48
CA LYS A 99 11.57 7.14 -18.07
C LYS A 99 12.21 5.92 -18.71
N CYS A 100 12.86 6.13 -19.86
CA CYS A 100 13.67 5.11 -20.50
C CYS A 100 14.89 4.77 -19.62
N ASP A 101 15.13 3.49 -19.35
CA ASP A 101 16.27 3.04 -18.54
C ASP A 101 17.64 3.29 -19.21
N VAL A 102 17.64 3.71 -20.47
CA VAL A 102 18.85 3.88 -21.30
C VAL A 102 19.19 5.35 -21.48
N CYS A 103 18.21 6.18 -21.86
CA CYS A 103 18.44 7.59 -22.16
C CYS A 103 17.75 8.56 -21.19
N SER A 104 17.01 8.04 -20.21
CA SER A 104 16.28 8.81 -19.19
C SER A 104 15.25 9.81 -19.73
N GLN A 105 14.93 9.76 -21.02
CA GLN A 105 13.85 10.54 -21.63
C GLN A 105 12.49 9.91 -21.35
N ASP A 106 11.43 10.71 -21.46
CA ASP A 106 10.06 10.23 -21.31
C ASP A 106 9.71 9.20 -22.39
N ALA A 107 9.22 8.05 -21.93
CA ALA A 107 8.71 6.98 -22.76
C ALA A 107 7.19 7.15 -22.87
N THR A 108 6.74 7.93 -23.87
CA THR A 108 5.32 8.17 -24.16
C THR A 108 4.58 6.89 -24.57
N GLN A 109 5.28 5.98 -25.26
CA GLN A 109 4.83 4.61 -25.55
C GLN A 109 5.86 3.61 -25.02
N PRO A 110 5.85 3.35 -23.70
CA PRO A 110 6.88 2.56 -23.06
C PRO A 110 6.81 1.10 -23.51
N LYS A 111 7.98 0.53 -23.80
CA LYS A 111 8.13 -0.87 -24.21
C LYS A 111 8.95 -1.59 -23.15
N ARG A 112 8.40 -2.66 -22.60
CA ARG A 112 9.14 -3.54 -21.69
C ARG A 112 9.92 -4.58 -22.48
N CYS A 113 11.07 -5.01 -21.95
CA CYS A 113 11.79 -6.16 -22.50
C CYS A 113 10.85 -7.38 -22.54
N GLY A 114 10.70 -8.03 -23.70
CA GLY A 114 9.84 -9.20 -23.85
C GLY A 114 10.32 -10.44 -23.09
N GLY A 115 11.60 -10.50 -22.72
CA GLY A 115 12.19 -11.62 -21.98
C GLY A 115 11.99 -11.52 -20.46
N CYS A 116 12.44 -10.41 -19.86
CA CYS A 116 12.42 -10.26 -18.40
C CYS A 116 11.34 -9.30 -17.87
N ARG A 117 10.73 -8.48 -18.72
CA ARG A 117 9.78 -7.39 -18.38
C ARG A 117 10.26 -6.34 -17.36
N GLN A 118 11.49 -6.46 -16.85
CA GLN A 118 12.08 -5.55 -15.86
C GLN A 118 12.59 -4.23 -16.45
N ARG A 119 13.17 -4.24 -17.66
CA ARG A 119 13.64 -3.02 -18.33
C ARG A 119 12.57 -2.36 -19.18
N LEU A 120 12.55 -1.02 -19.18
CA LEU A 120 11.62 -0.17 -19.91
C LEU A 120 12.36 0.78 -20.87
N TYR A 121 11.85 0.85 -22.10
CA TYR A 121 12.48 1.60 -23.19
C TYR A 121 11.48 2.53 -23.87
N CYS A 122 11.94 3.70 -24.33
CA CYS A 122 11.15 4.59 -25.19
C CYS A 122 11.11 4.11 -26.66
N SER A 123 12.12 3.36 -27.12
CA SER A 123 12.22 2.87 -28.50
C SER A 123 12.92 1.51 -28.59
N LYS A 124 12.81 0.86 -29.75
CA LYS A 124 13.56 -0.37 -30.06
C LYS A 124 15.07 -0.10 -30.11
N ASP A 125 15.48 1.11 -30.46
CA ASP A 125 16.90 1.47 -30.52
C ASP A 125 17.52 1.50 -29.12
N CYS A 126 16.83 2.10 -28.14
CA CYS A 126 17.25 2.06 -26.75
C CYS A 126 17.35 0.61 -26.23
N GLN A 127 16.37 -0.24 -26.56
CA GLN A 127 16.45 -1.67 -26.23
C GLN A 127 17.68 -2.35 -26.85
N ALA A 128 18.01 -2.04 -28.11
CA ALA A 128 19.16 -2.62 -28.80
C ALA A 128 20.51 -2.16 -28.23
N VAL A 129 20.61 -0.90 -27.82
CA VAL A 129 21.77 -0.34 -27.10
C VAL A 129 21.92 -1.02 -25.73
N ASP A 130 20.84 -1.12 -24.96
CA ASP A 130 20.88 -1.80 -23.66
C ASP A 130 21.31 -3.27 -23.79
N TRP A 131 20.78 -3.94 -24.81
CA TRP A 131 21.06 -5.35 -25.09
C TRP A 131 22.52 -5.60 -25.47
N ARG A 132 23.10 -4.80 -26.36
CA ARG A 132 24.44 -5.02 -26.91
C ARG A 132 25.54 -4.33 -26.10
N ASP A 133 25.29 -3.09 -25.68
CA ASP A 133 26.33 -2.17 -25.25
C ASP A 133 26.32 -1.95 -23.72
N MET A 134 25.17 -2.13 -23.06
CA MET A 134 25.02 -1.94 -21.60
C MET A 134 24.85 -3.26 -20.82
N GLY A 135 25.05 -4.41 -21.48
CA GLY A 135 25.10 -5.72 -20.82
C GLY A 135 23.74 -6.30 -20.41
N HIS A 136 22.61 -5.77 -20.90
CA HIS A 136 21.30 -6.34 -20.56
C HIS A 136 21.14 -7.78 -21.05
N LYS A 137 21.81 -8.17 -22.14
CA LYS A 137 21.79 -9.55 -22.66
C LYS A 137 22.14 -10.59 -21.60
N ASP A 138 23.16 -10.32 -20.78
CA ASP A 138 23.64 -11.25 -19.76
C ASP A 138 22.76 -11.23 -18.51
N LEU A 139 22.17 -10.07 -18.21
CA LEU A 139 21.29 -9.86 -17.07
C LEU A 139 19.86 -10.34 -17.33
N CYS A 140 19.40 -10.33 -18.57
CA CYS A 140 17.99 -10.55 -18.92
C CYS A 140 17.48 -11.90 -18.43
N LYS A 141 18.27 -12.97 -18.53
CA LYS A 141 17.87 -14.30 -18.05
C LYS A 141 17.71 -14.32 -16.52
N ARG A 142 18.69 -13.78 -15.79
CA ARG A 142 18.66 -13.68 -14.33
C ARG A 142 17.45 -12.89 -13.84
N LEU A 143 17.12 -11.82 -14.56
CA LEU A 143 15.98 -10.96 -14.24
C LEU A 143 14.63 -11.63 -14.53
N ALA A 144 14.55 -12.48 -15.55
CA ALA A 144 13.34 -13.22 -15.90
C ALA A 144 12.98 -14.26 -14.82
N ASP A 145 13.97 -14.91 -14.22
CA ASP A 145 13.77 -15.92 -13.17
C ASP A 145 13.16 -15.31 -11.89
N THR A 146 13.46 -14.04 -11.61
CA THR A 146 12.83 -13.27 -10.51
C THR A 146 11.32 -13.08 -10.69
N GLU A 147 10.80 -13.13 -11.92
CA GLU A 147 9.36 -12.98 -12.17
C GLU A 147 8.56 -14.26 -11.89
N HIS A 148 9.20 -15.44 -11.85
CA HIS A 148 8.52 -16.71 -11.54
C HIS A 148 8.47 -17.04 -10.05
N ASN A 149 9.20 -16.30 -9.21
CA ASN A 149 9.20 -16.52 -7.75
C ASN A 149 8.32 -15.51 -6.99
N THR A 150 7.38 -14.87 -7.68
CA THR A 150 6.40 -13.95 -7.05
C THR A 150 4.98 -14.53 -7.05
N SER A 151 4.79 -15.82 -7.39
CA SER A 151 3.52 -16.51 -7.17
C SER A 151 3.72 -18.02 -6.95
N THR A 152 3.42 -18.45 -5.72
CA THR A 152 3.10 -19.80 -5.17
C THR A 152 4.21 -20.76 -4.68
N ASN A 153 4.51 -20.64 -3.38
CA ASN A 153 4.80 -21.64 -2.32
C ASN A 153 5.35 -23.05 -2.65
N THR A 154 6.49 -23.40 -2.03
CA THR A 154 6.76 -24.76 -1.48
C THR A 154 7.58 -24.67 -0.18
N ALA A 155 7.07 -25.27 0.89
CA ALA A 155 7.70 -25.50 2.19
C ALA A 155 9.09 -26.19 2.06
N GLU A 156 10.08 -26.03 2.93
CA GLU A 156 10.04 -26.30 4.37
C GLU A 156 11.10 -25.49 5.15
N GLY A 157 10.67 -24.95 6.31
CA GLY A 157 11.47 -24.11 7.21
C GLY A 157 10.70 -22.87 7.66
N THR A 158 9.47 -23.07 8.16
CA THR A 158 8.40 -22.09 8.43
C THR A 158 8.86 -20.74 8.99
N GLN A 159 8.98 -19.74 8.12
CA GLN A 159 8.98 -18.32 8.47
C GLN A 159 7.96 -17.62 7.58
N THR A 160 6.70 -17.76 7.96
CA THR A 160 5.61 -16.92 7.47
C THR A 160 5.88 -15.50 7.95
N GLU A 161 6.40 -14.62 7.07
CA GLU A 161 6.30 -13.17 7.25
C GLU A 161 4.83 -12.75 7.08
N SER A 162 3.99 -13.22 8.01
CA SER A 162 2.82 -12.50 8.42
C SER A 162 3.31 -11.13 8.86
N THR A 163 3.05 -10.07 8.10
CA THR A 163 3.29 -8.71 8.57
C THR A 163 2.45 -8.49 9.82
N VAL A 164 3.05 -8.77 10.97
CA VAL A 164 2.51 -8.56 12.30
C VAL A 164 2.41 -7.05 12.49
N LEU A 165 1.24 -6.51 12.18
CA LEU A 165 0.93 -5.11 12.42
C LEU A 165 0.48 -5.00 13.88
N ASN A 166 1.36 -4.45 14.70
CA ASN A 166 1.05 -4.20 16.10
C ASN A 166 0.28 -2.88 16.20
N CYS A 167 -0.85 -2.91 16.88
CA CYS A 167 -1.55 -1.69 17.21
C CYS A 167 -0.71 -0.88 18.22
N GLU A 168 -0.28 0.31 17.84
CA GLU A 168 0.51 1.22 18.69
C GLU A 168 -0.22 1.67 19.97
N ILE A 169 -1.53 1.44 20.07
CA ILE A 169 -2.37 1.82 21.23
C ILE A 169 -2.51 0.67 22.22
N CYS A 170 -2.88 -0.53 21.76
CA CYS A 170 -3.16 -1.68 22.62
C CYS A 170 -2.06 -2.76 22.61
N GLY A 171 -1.03 -2.62 21.77
CA GLY A 171 0.09 -3.57 21.65
C GLY A 171 -0.27 -4.92 21.02
N ARG A 172 -1.54 -5.16 20.67
CA ARG A 172 -1.98 -6.40 20.04
C ARG A 172 -1.57 -6.48 18.57
N THR A 173 -1.16 -7.68 18.17
CA THR A 173 -0.84 -8.05 16.79
C THR A 173 -2.12 -8.35 16.01
N ALA A 174 -2.35 -7.66 14.89
CA ALA A 174 -3.31 -8.08 13.89
C ALA A 174 -2.64 -9.08 12.94
N THR A 175 -3.16 -10.31 12.87
CA THR A 175 -2.79 -11.30 11.85
C THR A 175 -3.87 -11.31 10.78
N TYR A 176 -3.49 -11.04 9.53
CA TYR A 176 -4.37 -11.24 8.38
C TYR A 176 -4.13 -12.64 7.80
N SER A 177 -5.20 -13.26 7.31
CA SER A 177 -5.20 -14.48 6.49
C SER A 177 -5.72 -14.16 5.10
#